data_AF-D8LS87-F1
#
_entry.id   AF-D8LS87-F1
#
_cell.length_a   1.000
_cell.length_b   1.000
_cell.length_c   1.000
_cell.angle_alpha   90.00
_cell.angle_beta   90.00
_cell.angle_gamma   90.00
#
_symmetry.space_group_name_H-M   'P 1'
#
loop_
_entity.id
_entity.type
_entity.pdbx_description
1 polymer ?
#
loop_
_entity_poly.entity_id
_entity_poly.type
_entity_poly.pdbx_seq_one_letter_code
_entity_poly.pdbx_strand_id
1 'polypeptide(L)'
;MAVPAAPSRLCGIPECTRPCHDGGTVVHDFCGRTHAEEAVSRGIRPSLRRPHGNCHECKLDGCSLPVYFDSAKKHVHDFCSRSHADKAIADGQWTRSTSAGNTNAGGSTCKLPGCHLGVFIDPATSLESDYCSKSHRAQANTRECLRKGCTSTAWLANIEGPQYCSSRCAIDDGGQKAGSSRSCKLAGCSEVALYHHQTGNALDYCGEDHRVRNEQQTLGTNGDTYVERIFHRGTTGTTDFKLCVLSKAHPHYPSLIDQFVNKWVKPEPVGGISVEKILTVEVPADVRRKTKTYEKTVGNVRRRFHGTSCSTKCNFFVDLRGNPCSDKGCKVCSICTHGFTLQGNVGGTARRTNFGLRYGEGLYFSSVSGKANDYADFSEKTDSNGRRLRCMFVANVAAGKAFKTHETSLQQNECPPAGYDSVVGEVGQGLNYDELVVYKDEAALPTHLIVYSRH
;
A
#
# COMPACT_ATOMS: atom_id res chain seq x y z
N MET A 1 2.57 10.47 -56.03
CA MET A 1 3.98 10.29 -55.63
C MET A 1 4.00 10.18 -54.11
N ALA A 2 4.40 9.04 -53.57
CA ALA A 2 4.46 8.84 -52.12
C ALA A 2 5.67 9.61 -51.56
N VAL A 3 5.44 10.48 -50.58
CA VAL A 3 6.49 11.17 -49.84
C VAL A 3 7.25 10.11 -49.03
N PRO A 4 8.58 10.00 -49.12
CA PRO A 4 9.33 9.02 -48.34
C PRO A 4 9.22 9.33 -46.85
N ALA A 5 8.86 8.33 -46.05
CA ALA A 5 8.80 8.44 -44.60
C ALA A 5 10.19 8.81 -44.04
N ALA A 6 10.25 9.87 -43.24
CA ALA A 6 11.48 10.26 -42.56
C ALA A 6 11.97 9.12 -41.65
N PRO A 7 13.29 8.89 -41.54
CA PRO A 7 13.83 7.83 -40.70
C PRO A 7 13.41 8.05 -39.25
N SER A 8 12.79 7.02 -38.65
CA SER A 8 12.36 7.05 -37.25
C SER A 8 13.57 7.28 -36.34
N ARG A 9 13.60 8.42 -35.64
CA ARG A 9 14.62 8.66 -34.61
C ARG A 9 14.55 7.57 -33.55
N LEU A 10 15.72 7.08 -33.12
CA LEU A 10 15.83 6.17 -31.99
C LEU A 10 15.72 6.94 -30.67
N CYS A 11 15.24 6.27 -29.64
CA CYS A 11 15.13 6.82 -28.30
C CYS A 11 16.47 7.39 -27.80
N GLY A 12 16.44 8.57 -27.18
CA GLY A 12 17.62 9.24 -26.63
C GLY A 12 18.24 8.60 -25.38
N ILE A 13 17.85 7.37 -25.03
CA ILE A 13 18.53 6.56 -24.01
C ILE A 13 19.54 5.67 -24.75
N PRO A 14 20.85 5.76 -24.48
CA PRO A 14 21.89 5.09 -25.28
C PRO A 14 21.68 3.58 -25.51
N GLU A 15 21.13 2.88 -24.51
CA GLU A 15 20.86 1.45 -24.55
C GLU A 15 19.47 1.07 -25.12
N CYS A 16 18.65 2.05 -25.50
CA CYS A 16 17.30 1.81 -26.02
C CYS A 16 17.27 1.81 -27.55
N THR A 17 17.01 0.64 -28.14
CA THR A 17 16.88 0.48 -29.60
C THR A 17 15.47 0.75 -30.14
N ARG A 18 14.52 1.12 -29.27
CA ARG A 18 13.13 1.42 -29.68
C ARG A 18 13.04 2.76 -30.43
N PRO A 19 12.15 2.88 -31.43
CA PRO A 19 11.87 4.15 -32.08
C PRO A 19 11.24 5.13 -31.08
N CYS A 20 11.50 6.41 -31.28
CA CYS A 20 10.87 7.51 -30.58
C CYS A 20 9.34 7.45 -30.66
N HIS A 21 8.67 7.94 -29.62
CA HIS A 21 7.21 8.02 -29.62
C HIS A 21 6.76 9.09 -30.62
N ASP A 22 5.97 8.68 -31.61
CA ASP A 22 5.38 9.56 -32.61
C ASP A 22 3.91 9.81 -32.28
N GLY A 23 3.61 11.05 -31.88
CA GLY A 23 2.24 11.50 -31.60
C GLY A 23 1.50 12.03 -32.82
N GLY A 24 2.05 11.85 -34.03
CA GLY A 24 1.51 12.33 -35.31
C GLY A 24 1.96 13.75 -35.66
N THR A 25 1.84 14.70 -34.74
CA THR A 25 2.27 16.10 -34.95
C THR A 25 3.63 16.42 -34.33
N VAL A 26 4.08 15.62 -33.36
CA VAL A 26 5.37 15.78 -32.67
C VAL A 26 6.00 14.41 -32.47
N VAL A 27 7.24 14.27 -32.95
CA VAL A 27 8.09 13.13 -32.60
C VAL A 27 8.85 13.49 -31.33
N HIS A 28 8.64 12.71 -30.27
CA HIS A 28 9.33 12.90 -28.99
C HIS A 28 10.76 12.36 -29.04
N ASP A 29 11.65 12.84 -28.17
CA ASP A 29 13.04 12.35 -28.11
C ASP A 29 13.18 10.95 -27.47
N PHE A 30 12.09 10.38 -26.95
CA PHE A 30 12.11 9.10 -26.24
C PHE A 30 10.94 8.23 -26.69
N CYS A 31 11.10 6.90 -26.62
CA CYS A 31 10.08 5.92 -27.02
C CYS A 31 8.86 5.86 -26.09
N GLY A 32 8.90 6.56 -24.96
CA GLY A 32 7.79 6.66 -24.01
C GLY A 32 8.15 7.49 -22.79
N ARG A 33 7.16 7.76 -21.95
CA ARG A 33 7.28 8.60 -20.74
C ARG A 33 8.32 8.08 -19.76
N THR A 34 8.40 6.77 -19.57
CA THR A 34 9.37 6.13 -18.68
C THR A 34 10.82 6.47 -19.06
N HIS A 35 11.16 6.37 -20.36
CA HIS A 35 12.51 6.70 -20.84
C HIS A 35 12.79 8.20 -20.80
N ALA A 36 11.76 9.04 -20.93
CA ALA A 36 11.90 10.48 -20.77
C ALA A 36 12.19 10.86 -19.31
N GLU A 37 11.54 10.23 -18.34
CA GLU A 37 11.77 10.42 -16.90
C GLU A 37 13.15 9.89 -16.47
N GLU A 38 13.54 8.73 -17.00
CA GLU A 38 14.86 8.13 -16.82
C GLU A 38 16.00 8.99 -17.40
N ALA A 39 15.78 9.63 -18.54
CA ALA A 39 16.77 10.56 -19.10
C ALA A 39 17.02 11.76 -18.19
N VAL A 40 16.00 12.21 -17.43
CA VAL A 40 16.16 13.28 -16.45
C VAL A 40 16.87 12.78 -15.19
N SER A 41 16.53 11.59 -14.68
CA SER A 41 17.21 11.04 -13.49
C SER A 41 18.69 10.78 -13.73
N ARG A 42 19.08 10.44 -14.96
CA ARG A 42 20.47 10.21 -15.38
C ARG A 42 21.22 11.49 -15.77
N GLY A 43 20.58 12.66 -15.73
CA GLY A 43 21.18 13.92 -16.17
C GLY A 43 21.42 14.02 -17.68
N ILE A 44 20.91 13.07 -18.47
CA ILE A 44 20.96 13.09 -19.95
C ILE A 44 20.11 14.26 -20.48
N ARG A 45 19.04 14.62 -19.76
CA ARG A 45 18.24 15.83 -20.01
C ARG A 45 18.07 16.67 -18.74
N PRO A 46 18.11 18.02 -18.83
CA PRO A 46 18.05 18.90 -17.66
C PRO A 46 16.66 18.96 -16.99
N SER A 47 15.57 18.76 -17.73
CA SER A 47 14.21 18.58 -17.17
C SER A 47 13.22 18.09 -18.23
N LEU A 48 12.14 17.46 -17.78
CA LEU A 48 10.93 17.30 -18.59
C LEU A 48 10.14 18.60 -18.51
N ARG A 49 9.74 19.15 -19.67
CA ARG A 49 8.71 20.19 -19.69
C ARG A 49 7.48 19.61 -19.01
N ARG A 50 7.06 20.19 -17.89
CA ARG A 50 5.83 19.78 -17.20
C ARG A 50 4.68 19.86 -18.19
N PRO A 51 3.70 18.93 -18.18
CA PRO A 51 2.51 19.09 -19.01
C PRO A 51 1.87 20.45 -18.67
N HIS A 52 1.82 21.35 -19.66
CA HIS A 52 1.53 22.77 -19.41
C HIS A 52 0.41 23.33 -20.29
N GLY A 53 -0.33 22.49 -21.03
CA GLY A 53 -1.46 22.90 -21.90
C GLY A 53 -1.05 23.72 -23.13
N ASN A 54 -0.03 24.57 -22.99
CA ASN A 54 0.47 25.47 -24.02
C ASN A 54 1.37 24.81 -25.07
N CYS A 55 1.57 23.49 -25.01
CA CYS A 55 2.35 22.75 -26.02
C CYS A 55 1.50 22.12 -27.11
N HIS A 56 0.17 22.14 -26.98
CA HIS A 56 -0.74 21.61 -28.00
C HIS A 56 -1.84 22.64 -28.29
N GLU A 57 -2.22 22.72 -29.55
CA GLU A 57 -3.35 23.53 -30.01
C GLU A 57 -4.64 22.71 -29.97
N CYS A 58 -5.75 23.41 -29.76
CA CYS A 58 -7.09 22.83 -29.75
C CYS A 58 -7.37 22.08 -31.07
N LYS A 59 -7.76 20.81 -30.99
CA LYS A 59 -8.07 19.99 -32.16
C LYS A 59 -9.41 20.31 -32.86
N LEU A 60 -10.01 21.46 -32.57
CA LEU A 60 -11.22 21.91 -33.27
C LEU A 60 -10.77 22.73 -34.47
N ASP A 61 -11.24 22.40 -35.68
CA ASP A 61 -10.86 23.12 -36.88
C ASP A 61 -11.16 24.63 -36.75
N GLY A 62 -10.17 25.46 -37.06
CA GLY A 62 -10.25 26.91 -36.92
C GLY A 62 -9.97 27.47 -35.52
N CYS A 63 -9.58 26.63 -34.54
CA CYS A 63 -9.15 27.08 -33.22
C CYS A 63 -7.64 26.96 -33.03
N SER A 64 -6.97 28.08 -32.73
CA SER A 64 -5.52 28.13 -32.42
C SER A 64 -5.21 28.31 -30.93
N LEU A 65 -6.21 28.18 -30.06
CA LEU A 65 -6.02 28.31 -28.61
C LEU A 65 -5.29 27.09 -28.04
N PRO A 66 -4.46 27.26 -26.99
CA PRO A 66 -3.82 26.14 -26.32
C PRO A 66 -4.85 25.23 -25.66
N VAL A 67 -4.58 23.92 -25.65
CA VAL A 67 -5.48 22.94 -25.03
C VAL A 67 -5.57 23.13 -23.51
N TYR A 68 -6.70 22.72 -22.94
CA TYR A 68 -6.93 22.82 -21.51
C TYR A 68 -6.04 21.86 -20.73
N PHE A 69 -5.42 22.37 -19.67
CA PHE A 69 -4.65 21.57 -18.72
C PHE A 69 -5.38 21.47 -17.38
N ASP A 70 -5.79 20.25 -17.02
CA ASP A 70 -6.33 19.94 -15.69
C ASP A 70 -5.17 19.83 -14.71
N SER A 71 -4.93 20.92 -13.98
CA SER A 71 -3.85 21.01 -13.01
C SER A 71 -4.00 20.08 -11.80
N ALA A 72 -5.23 19.66 -11.49
CA ALA A 72 -5.55 18.75 -10.39
C ALA A 72 -5.27 17.30 -10.77
N LYS A 73 -5.61 16.90 -12.01
CA LYS A 73 -5.36 15.55 -12.53
C LYS A 73 -4.03 15.40 -13.26
N LYS A 74 -3.28 16.49 -13.44
CA LYS A 74 -2.05 16.56 -14.25
C LYS A 74 -2.27 16.00 -15.66
N HIS A 75 -3.43 16.32 -16.24
CA HIS A 75 -3.89 15.78 -17.53
C HIS A 75 -4.05 16.91 -18.56
N VAL A 76 -3.56 16.70 -19.78
CA VAL A 76 -3.72 17.63 -20.91
C VAL A 76 -4.86 17.11 -21.78
N HIS A 77 -5.84 17.96 -22.07
CA HIS A 77 -6.98 17.60 -22.91
C HIS A 77 -6.68 17.83 -24.40
N ASP A 78 -7.52 17.31 -25.28
CA ASP A 78 -7.42 17.53 -26.74
C ASP A 78 -7.98 18.90 -27.20
N PHE A 79 -8.73 19.57 -26.33
CA PHE A 79 -9.46 20.82 -26.65
C PHE A 79 -9.20 21.89 -25.58
N CYS A 80 -9.27 23.17 -25.98
CA CYS A 80 -9.08 24.31 -25.07
C CYS A 80 -10.25 24.51 -24.09
N SER A 81 -11.41 23.92 -24.38
CA SER A 81 -12.59 23.98 -23.52
C SER A 81 -13.51 22.78 -23.77
N ARG A 82 -14.41 22.52 -22.82
CA ARG A 82 -15.49 21.53 -22.99
C ARG A 82 -16.40 21.88 -24.18
N SER A 83 -16.68 23.16 -24.38
CA SER A 83 -17.48 23.62 -25.51
C SER A 83 -16.85 23.27 -26.86
N HIS A 84 -15.52 23.34 -26.98
CA HIS A 84 -14.83 22.99 -28.22
C HIS A 84 -14.81 21.48 -28.45
N ALA A 85 -14.68 20.69 -27.37
CA ALA A 85 -14.80 19.24 -27.46
C ALA A 85 -16.22 18.83 -27.93
N ASP A 86 -17.26 19.43 -27.36
CA ASP A 86 -18.65 19.13 -27.71
C ASP A 86 -18.98 19.59 -29.15
N LYS A 87 -18.43 20.74 -29.59
CA LYS A 87 -18.56 21.21 -30.98
C LYS A 87 -17.85 20.31 -31.98
N ALA A 88 -16.62 19.88 -31.68
CA ALA A 88 -15.88 18.95 -32.56
C ALA A 88 -16.61 17.60 -32.71
N ILE A 89 -17.31 17.14 -31.67
CA ILE A 89 -18.17 15.95 -31.74
C ILE A 89 -19.40 16.22 -32.61
N ALA A 90 -20.07 17.36 -32.44
CA ALA A 90 -21.25 17.73 -33.22
C ALA A 90 -20.93 17.88 -34.71
N ASP A 91 -19.77 18.44 -35.04
CA ASP A 91 -19.30 18.66 -36.42
C ASP A 91 -18.72 17.37 -37.05
N GLY A 92 -18.70 16.25 -36.32
CA GLY A 92 -18.16 14.97 -36.80
C GLY A 92 -16.63 14.94 -36.92
N GLN A 93 -15.93 15.99 -36.44
CA GLN A 93 -14.47 16.12 -36.49
C GLN A 93 -13.77 15.26 -35.42
N TRP A 94 -14.50 14.82 -34.38
CA TRP A 94 -13.93 14.06 -33.27
C TRP A 94 -14.89 13.00 -32.74
N THR A 95 -14.35 11.81 -32.44
CA THR A 95 -15.10 10.74 -31.77
C THR A 95 -14.72 10.66 -30.30
N ARG A 96 -15.73 10.64 -29.41
CA ARG A 96 -15.50 10.57 -27.96
C ARG A 96 -14.77 9.25 -27.64
N SER A 97 -13.50 9.31 -27.25
CA SER A 97 -12.79 8.14 -26.74
C SER A 97 -13.44 7.67 -25.45
N THR A 98 -14.05 6.49 -25.48
CA THR A 98 -14.61 5.79 -24.31
C THR A 98 -13.47 5.19 -23.48
N SER A 99 -12.53 6.01 -23.03
CA SER A 99 -11.50 5.62 -22.06
C SER A 99 -11.90 5.96 -20.62
N ALA A 100 -13.04 6.64 -20.44
CA ALA A 100 -13.62 6.93 -19.14
C ALA A 100 -14.93 6.15 -18.96
N GLY A 101 -14.85 5.07 -18.18
CA GLY A 101 -16.01 4.42 -17.58
C GLY A 101 -16.61 3.28 -18.40
N ASN A 102 -15.93 2.15 -18.51
CA ASN A 102 -16.64 0.87 -18.62
C ASN A 102 -16.80 0.28 -17.22
N THR A 103 -17.67 0.91 -16.42
CA THR A 103 -18.22 0.31 -15.19
C THR A 103 -19.51 -0.43 -15.56
N ASN A 104 -19.42 -1.46 -16.41
CA ASN A 104 -20.50 -2.42 -16.56
C ASN A 104 -20.21 -3.63 -15.66
N ALA A 105 -20.98 -3.70 -14.58
CA ALA A 105 -20.89 -4.70 -13.52
C ALA A 105 -21.47 -6.08 -13.93
N GLY A 106 -21.26 -6.53 -15.17
CA GLY A 106 -21.84 -7.80 -15.64
C GLY A 106 -21.16 -8.47 -16.84
N GLY A 107 -20.05 -7.94 -17.36
CA GLY A 107 -19.34 -8.52 -18.51
C GLY A 107 -18.15 -9.38 -18.13
N SER A 108 -17.78 -10.31 -19.02
CA SER A 108 -16.58 -11.16 -18.91
C SER A 108 -15.31 -10.32 -18.65
N THR A 109 -14.39 -10.83 -17.84
CA THR A 109 -13.10 -10.16 -17.56
C THR A 109 -12.07 -10.48 -18.63
N CYS A 110 -11.19 -9.52 -18.94
CA CYS A 110 -10.07 -9.72 -19.86
C CYS A 110 -9.26 -10.97 -19.50
N LYS A 111 -9.02 -11.84 -20.48
CA LYS A 111 -8.27 -13.09 -20.30
C LYS A 111 -6.74 -12.90 -20.20
N LEU A 112 -6.22 -11.67 -20.35
CA LEU A 112 -4.79 -11.41 -20.14
C LEU A 112 -4.49 -11.46 -18.63
N PRO A 113 -3.59 -12.34 -18.16
CA PRO A 113 -3.32 -12.45 -16.73
C PRO A 113 -2.84 -11.13 -16.11
N GLY A 114 -3.38 -10.78 -14.95
CA GLY A 114 -3.10 -9.50 -14.26
C GLY A 114 -3.94 -8.32 -14.75
N CYS A 115 -4.79 -8.49 -15.77
CA CYS A 115 -5.77 -7.49 -16.18
C CYS A 115 -7.12 -7.77 -15.51
N HIS A 116 -7.69 -6.76 -14.84
CA HIS A 116 -9.01 -6.86 -14.20
C HIS A 116 -10.09 -6.05 -14.93
N LEU A 117 -9.78 -5.55 -16.12
CA LEU A 117 -10.72 -4.77 -16.93
C LEU A 117 -11.73 -5.69 -17.63
N GLY A 118 -12.94 -5.18 -17.85
CA GLY A 118 -13.94 -5.85 -18.68
C GLY A 118 -13.45 -6.02 -20.12
N VAL A 119 -13.89 -7.08 -20.77
CA VAL A 119 -13.56 -7.33 -22.18
C VAL A 119 -14.05 -6.22 -23.09
N PHE A 120 -13.36 -6.03 -24.22
CA PHE A 120 -13.79 -5.10 -25.25
C PHE A 120 -15.06 -5.66 -25.92
N ILE A 121 -16.11 -4.86 -25.98
CA ILE A 121 -17.34 -5.18 -26.71
C ILE A 121 -17.30 -4.37 -28.00
N ASP A 122 -17.37 -5.04 -29.14
CA ASP A 122 -17.43 -4.38 -30.43
C ASP A 122 -18.75 -3.60 -30.55
N PRO A 123 -18.72 -2.26 -30.68
CA PRO A 123 -19.94 -1.45 -30.72
C PRO A 123 -20.79 -1.67 -31.97
N ALA A 124 -20.24 -2.24 -33.05
CA ALA A 124 -20.99 -2.53 -34.27
C ALA A 124 -21.68 -3.90 -34.23
N THR A 125 -21.07 -4.89 -33.57
CA THR A 125 -21.54 -6.29 -33.59
C THR A 125 -22.04 -6.79 -32.24
N SER A 126 -21.84 -6.03 -31.16
CA SER A 126 -22.08 -6.44 -29.77
C SER A 126 -21.34 -7.72 -29.36
N LEU A 127 -20.30 -8.12 -30.11
CA LEU A 127 -19.52 -9.31 -29.81
C LEU A 127 -18.48 -9.00 -28.72
N GLU A 128 -18.42 -9.84 -27.69
CA GLU A 128 -17.39 -9.77 -26.66
C GLU A 128 -16.05 -10.30 -27.21
N SER A 129 -14.99 -9.52 -27.01
CA SER A 129 -13.62 -10.00 -27.20
C SER A 129 -13.16 -10.82 -25.99
N ASP A 130 -12.10 -11.59 -26.13
CA ASP A 130 -11.41 -12.19 -24.98
C ASP A 130 -10.56 -11.18 -24.20
N TYR A 131 -10.33 -9.98 -24.75
CA TYR A 131 -9.39 -9.00 -24.21
C TYR A 131 -10.00 -7.61 -24.15
N CYS A 132 -9.57 -6.78 -23.19
CA CYS A 132 -10.07 -5.40 -23.04
C CYS A 132 -9.52 -4.42 -24.10
N SER A 133 -8.53 -4.82 -24.90
CA SER A 133 -7.94 -3.97 -25.94
C SER A 133 -7.26 -4.78 -27.04
N LYS A 134 -7.05 -4.16 -28.22
CA LYS A 134 -6.24 -4.72 -29.32
C LYS A 134 -4.79 -5.01 -28.89
N SER A 135 -4.24 -4.19 -27.99
CA SER A 135 -2.90 -4.39 -27.43
C SER A 135 -2.83 -5.66 -26.58
N HIS A 136 -3.81 -5.89 -25.70
CA HIS A 136 -3.85 -7.11 -24.88
C HIS A 136 -4.06 -8.37 -25.72
N ARG A 137 -4.86 -8.28 -26.78
CA ARG A 137 -5.02 -9.36 -27.76
C ARG A 137 -3.69 -9.67 -28.47
N ALA A 138 -2.98 -8.65 -28.95
CA ALA A 138 -1.68 -8.84 -29.60
C ALA A 138 -0.64 -9.44 -28.65
N GLN A 139 -0.61 -8.99 -27.39
CA GLN A 139 0.29 -9.51 -26.36
C GLN A 139 0.02 -10.98 -26.05
N ALA A 140 -1.26 -11.38 -25.97
CA ALA A 140 -1.63 -12.77 -25.76
C ALA A 140 -1.31 -13.67 -26.97
N ASN A 141 -1.47 -13.17 -28.19
CA ASN A 141 -1.19 -13.91 -29.43
C ASN A 141 0.31 -14.20 -29.64
N THR A 142 1.21 -13.41 -29.06
CA THR A 142 2.66 -13.63 -29.17
C THR A 142 3.20 -14.72 -28.24
N ARG A 143 2.35 -15.39 -27.44
CA ARG A 143 2.77 -16.19 -26.28
C ARG A 143 1.91 -17.45 -26.12
N GLU A 144 2.02 -18.38 -27.05
CA GLU A 144 1.30 -19.67 -26.98
C GLU A 144 1.92 -20.62 -25.94
N CYS A 145 1.07 -21.39 -25.26
CA CYS A 145 1.53 -22.45 -24.37
C CYS A 145 2.39 -23.46 -25.13
N LEU A 146 3.54 -23.83 -24.58
CA LEU A 146 4.46 -24.75 -25.25
C LEU A 146 3.92 -26.18 -25.36
N ARG A 147 2.95 -26.56 -24.52
CA ARG A 147 2.30 -27.87 -24.64
C ARG A 147 1.60 -27.96 -25.99
N LYS A 148 2.03 -28.91 -26.82
CA LYS A 148 1.40 -29.18 -28.12
C LYS A 148 -0.10 -29.42 -27.95
N GLY A 149 -0.90 -28.68 -28.72
CA GLY A 149 -2.36 -28.75 -28.70
C GLY A 149 -3.03 -27.90 -27.60
N CYS A 150 -2.27 -27.16 -26.79
CA CYS A 150 -2.83 -26.19 -25.86
C CYS A 150 -2.99 -24.82 -26.53
N THR A 151 -4.23 -24.37 -26.72
CA THR A 151 -4.56 -23.05 -27.30
C THR A 151 -4.58 -21.92 -26.27
N SER A 152 -4.26 -22.23 -25.01
CA SER A 152 -4.18 -21.23 -23.96
C SER A 152 -2.87 -20.43 -24.08
N THR A 153 -2.92 -19.15 -23.75
CA THR A 153 -1.74 -18.30 -23.66
C THR A 153 -0.80 -18.80 -22.54
N ALA A 154 0.49 -18.90 -22.83
CA ALA A 154 1.56 -19.18 -21.87
C ALA A 154 1.67 -18.06 -20.82
N TRP A 155 2.02 -18.39 -19.58
CA TRP A 155 1.99 -17.42 -18.47
C TRP A 155 3.12 -16.38 -18.50
N LEU A 156 2.77 -15.16 -18.07
CA LEU A 156 3.62 -13.98 -17.97
C LEU A 156 4.71 -14.13 -16.90
N ALA A 157 5.84 -14.72 -17.26
CA ALA A 157 7.10 -14.49 -16.56
C ALA A 157 8.07 -13.83 -17.55
N ASN A 158 8.65 -12.69 -17.17
CA ASN A 158 9.76 -12.03 -17.87
C ASN A 158 11.05 -12.86 -17.69
N ILE A 159 11.01 -14.12 -18.10
CA ILE A 159 12.14 -15.03 -18.10
C ILE A 159 12.35 -15.53 -19.53
N GLU A 160 13.61 -15.56 -19.95
CA GLU A 160 14.01 -16.30 -21.13
C GLU A 160 13.83 -17.80 -20.82
N GLY A 161 12.84 -18.45 -21.44
CA GLY A 161 12.60 -19.88 -21.26
C GLY A 161 11.23 -20.37 -21.74
N PRO A 162 11.04 -21.70 -21.84
CA PRO A 162 9.78 -22.30 -22.26
C PRO A 162 8.64 -22.03 -21.26
N GLN A 163 7.44 -21.70 -21.77
CA GLN A 163 6.30 -21.26 -20.95
C GLN A 163 5.08 -22.19 -21.10
N TYR A 164 4.45 -22.57 -19.98
CA TYR A 164 3.23 -23.38 -19.93
C TYR A 164 2.07 -22.58 -19.33
N CYS A 165 0.83 -22.86 -19.74
CA CYS A 165 -0.37 -22.20 -19.20
C CYS A 165 -0.81 -22.74 -17.82
N SER A 166 -0.20 -23.80 -17.29
CA SER A 166 -0.52 -24.36 -15.97
C SER A 166 0.52 -25.40 -15.53
N SER A 167 0.56 -25.70 -14.23
CA SER A 167 1.32 -26.84 -13.70
C SER A 167 0.87 -28.16 -14.32
N ARG A 168 -0.43 -28.30 -14.63
CA ARG A 168 -0.97 -29.45 -15.35
C ARG A 168 -0.41 -29.55 -16.76
N CYS A 169 -0.32 -28.45 -17.51
CA CYS A 169 0.28 -28.47 -18.83
C CYS A 169 1.79 -28.71 -18.80
N ALA A 170 2.49 -28.25 -17.76
CA ALA A 170 3.89 -28.59 -17.55
C ALA A 170 4.09 -30.09 -17.23
N ILE A 171 3.22 -30.70 -16.42
CA ILE A 171 3.25 -32.13 -16.11
C ILE A 171 2.87 -32.98 -17.33
N ASP A 172 1.80 -32.59 -18.04
CA ASP A 172 1.34 -33.29 -19.24
C ASP A 172 2.37 -33.22 -20.39
N ASP A 173 3.23 -32.21 -20.40
CA ASP A 173 4.38 -32.07 -21.32
C ASP A 173 5.68 -32.70 -20.76
N GLY A 174 5.58 -33.46 -19.66
CA GLY A 174 6.64 -34.32 -19.10
C GLY A 174 7.29 -33.85 -17.79
N GLY A 175 6.91 -32.69 -17.24
CA GLY A 175 7.42 -32.19 -15.96
C GLY A 175 7.13 -33.10 -14.75
N GLN A 176 8.01 -33.10 -13.75
CA GLN A 176 7.88 -33.96 -12.55
C GLN A 176 7.92 -33.12 -11.26
N LYS A 177 7.29 -33.62 -10.19
CA LYS A 177 7.42 -33.04 -8.84
C LYS A 177 8.85 -33.27 -8.35
N ALA A 178 9.45 -32.29 -7.67
CA ALA A 178 10.73 -32.53 -7.02
C ALA A 178 10.65 -33.71 -6.04
N GLY A 179 11.75 -34.43 -5.85
CA GLY A 179 11.91 -35.23 -4.64
C GLY A 179 11.73 -34.37 -3.37
N SER A 180 11.45 -35.02 -2.25
CA SER A 180 11.00 -34.48 -0.95
C SER A 180 11.83 -33.36 -0.30
N SER A 181 12.87 -32.83 -0.94
CA SER A 181 13.84 -31.91 -0.35
C SER A 181 13.61 -30.41 -0.61
N ARG A 182 12.81 -30.00 -1.61
CA ARG A 182 12.59 -28.56 -1.89
C ARG A 182 11.11 -28.18 -1.76
N SER A 183 10.77 -27.52 -0.66
CA SER A 183 9.44 -26.93 -0.43
C SER A 183 9.24 -25.66 -1.27
N CYS A 184 7.98 -25.36 -1.57
CA CYS A 184 7.59 -24.09 -2.21
C CYS A 184 8.09 -22.88 -1.40
N LYS A 185 8.67 -21.88 -2.08
CA LYS A 185 9.14 -20.64 -1.45
C LYS A 185 8.01 -19.69 -1.01
N LEU A 186 6.74 -19.93 -1.37
CA LEU A 186 5.63 -19.10 -0.88
C LEU A 186 5.42 -19.34 0.62
N ALA A 187 5.44 -18.26 1.41
CA ALA A 187 5.20 -18.33 2.84
C ALA A 187 3.84 -18.98 3.17
N GLY A 188 3.88 -20.05 3.98
CA GLY A 188 2.69 -20.80 4.41
C GLY A 188 2.29 -21.95 3.49
N CYS A 189 3.01 -22.19 2.38
CA CYS A 189 2.79 -23.36 1.53
C CYS A 189 3.64 -24.56 1.99
N SER A 190 3.00 -25.72 2.20
CA SER A 190 3.66 -26.99 2.56
C SER A 190 3.92 -27.91 1.36
N GLU A 191 3.58 -27.48 0.14
CA GLU A 191 3.73 -28.27 -1.07
C GLU A 191 5.17 -28.27 -1.59
N VAL A 192 5.51 -29.28 -2.38
CA VAL A 192 6.85 -29.47 -2.97
C VAL A 192 6.98 -28.67 -4.27
N ALA A 193 8.14 -28.04 -4.46
CA ALA A 193 8.51 -27.31 -5.67
C ALA A 193 8.53 -28.22 -6.92
N LEU A 194 8.35 -27.66 -8.11
CA LEU A 194 8.36 -28.43 -9.38
C LEU A 194 9.75 -28.41 -10.03
N TYR A 195 10.06 -29.41 -10.88
CA TYR A 195 11.26 -29.39 -11.74
C TYR A 195 10.89 -29.70 -13.19
N HIS A 196 11.62 -29.08 -14.11
CA HIS A 196 11.48 -29.39 -15.52
C HIS A 196 12.34 -30.61 -15.89
N HIS A 197 11.71 -31.68 -16.38
CA HIS A 197 12.38 -32.96 -16.63
C HIS A 197 13.47 -32.93 -17.71
N GLN A 198 13.35 -32.08 -18.74
CA GLN A 198 14.33 -31.98 -19.83
C GLN A 198 15.48 -31.02 -19.54
N THR A 199 15.26 -30.01 -18.70
CA THR A 199 16.26 -28.96 -18.44
C THR A 199 16.88 -29.06 -17.04
N GLY A 200 16.30 -29.86 -16.15
CA GLY A 200 16.77 -30.02 -14.77
C GLY A 200 16.54 -28.79 -13.88
N ASN A 201 15.93 -27.72 -14.39
CA ASN A 201 15.76 -26.47 -13.66
C ASN A 201 14.68 -26.59 -12.58
N ALA A 202 15.01 -26.12 -11.38
CA ALA A 202 14.10 -26.03 -10.25
C ALA A 202 13.15 -24.84 -10.45
N LEU A 203 11.85 -25.12 -10.42
CA LEU A 203 10.83 -24.09 -10.25
C LEU A 203 10.65 -23.95 -8.74
N ASP A 204 11.20 -22.90 -8.14
CA ASP A 204 11.23 -22.59 -6.69
C ASP A 204 9.85 -22.64 -5.96
N TYR A 205 8.76 -22.90 -6.68
CA TYR A 205 7.39 -22.88 -6.20
C TYR A 205 6.65 -24.14 -6.67
N CYS A 206 5.66 -24.60 -5.89
CA CYS A 206 4.82 -25.75 -6.27
C CYS A 206 3.83 -25.44 -7.41
N GLY A 207 3.77 -24.17 -7.83
CA GLY A 207 2.96 -23.69 -8.92
C GLY A 207 3.16 -22.18 -9.13
N GLU A 208 2.72 -21.71 -10.29
CA GLU A 208 2.90 -20.33 -10.72
C GLU A 208 2.04 -19.35 -9.89
N ASP A 209 0.85 -19.74 -9.42
CA ASP A 209 0.05 -18.92 -8.48
C ASP A 209 0.84 -18.63 -7.20
N HIS A 210 1.67 -19.58 -6.73
CA HIS A 210 2.51 -19.36 -5.57
C HIS A 210 3.76 -18.53 -5.87
N ARG A 211 4.33 -18.66 -7.08
CA ARG A 211 5.37 -17.73 -7.56
C ARG A 211 4.82 -16.31 -7.65
N VAL A 212 3.68 -16.11 -8.30
CA VAL A 212 3.00 -14.82 -8.50
C VAL A 212 2.54 -14.22 -7.19
N ARG A 213 2.01 -14.99 -6.22
CA ARG A 213 1.69 -14.48 -4.89
C ARG A 213 2.93 -14.10 -4.11
N ASN A 214 4.00 -14.88 -4.21
CA ASN A 214 5.28 -14.52 -3.60
C ASN A 214 5.86 -13.28 -4.27
N GLU A 215 5.73 -13.18 -5.60
CA GLU A 215 6.08 -12.02 -6.39
C GLU A 215 5.17 -10.83 -6.16
N GLN A 216 3.91 -10.96 -5.81
CA GLN A 216 3.08 -9.83 -5.38
C GLN A 216 3.41 -9.41 -3.95
N GLN A 217 3.87 -10.36 -3.11
CA GLN A 217 4.44 -10.06 -1.80
C GLN A 217 5.82 -9.38 -1.90
N THR A 218 6.60 -9.62 -2.96
CA THR A 218 7.93 -9.02 -3.18
C THR A 218 7.95 -7.87 -4.22
N LEU A 219 6.97 -7.80 -5.13
CA LEU A 219 6.72 -6.80 -6.19
C LEU A 219 5.44 -6.01 -5.91
N GLY A 220 5.18 -5.69 -4.64
CA GLY A 220 4.69 -4.34 -4.34
C GLY A 220 5.74 -3.36 -4.88
N THR A 221 5.75 -3.16 -6.19
CA THR A 221 6.62 -2.21 -6.88
C THR A 221 6.26 -0.85 -6.30
N ASN A 222 7.15 -0.42 -5.41
CA ASN A 222 7.10 0.85 -4.74
C ASN A 222 7.04 1.98 -5.76
N GLY A 223 5.84 2.47 -6.05
CA GLY A 223 5.66 3.85 -6.51
C GLY A 223 6.04 4.86 -5.41
N ASP A 224 6.21 4.39 -4.17
CA ASP A 224 6.67 5.18 -3.03
C ASP A 224 8.12 4.81 -2.70
N THR A 225 9.06 5.70 -3.05
CA THR A 225 10.52 5.52 -2.88
C THR A 225 10.97 5.20 -1.45
N TYR A 226 10.06 5.32 -0.48
CA TYR A 226 10.37 5.23 0.94
C TYR A 226 9.71 4.04 1.66
N VAL A 227 9.19 3.07 0.92
CA VAL A 227 8.60 1.85 1.50
C VAL A 227 9.49 0.65 1.18
N GLU A 228 9.81 -0.20 2.15
CA GLU A 228 10.61 -1.42 1.97
C GLU A 228 9.73 -2.64 1.75
N ARG A 229 8.54 -2.66 2.37
CA ARG A 229 7.61 -3.79 2.32
C ARG A 229 6.20 -3.35 2.63
N ILE A 230 5.21 -3.99 2.00
CA ILE A 230 3.80 -3.80 2.30
C ILE A 230 3.20 -5.11 2.79
N PHE A 231 2.45 -5.05 3.89
CA PHE A 231 1.57 -6.12 4.34
C PHE A 231 0.13 -5.75 4.03
N HIS A 232 -0.59 -6.69 3.40
CA HIS A 232 -2.03 -6.62 3.21
C HIS A 232 -2.68 -7.71 4.08
N ARG A 233 -3.76 -7.37 4.78
CA ARG A 233 -4.59 -8.37 5.45
C ARG A 233 -6.07 -8.15 5.12
N GLY A 234 -6.67 -9.17 4.50
CA GLY A 234 -8.04 -9.22 4.04
C GLY A 234 -8.38 -10.56 3.39
N THR A 235 -9.50 -11.19 3.75
CA THR A 235 -9.97 -12.42 3.09
C THR A 235 -11.10 -12.18 2.08
N THR A 236 -11.85 -11.07 2.19
CA THR A 236 -13.03 -10.79 1.36
C THR A 236 -13.48 -9.33 1.56
N GLY A 237 -12.94 -8.35 0.83
CA GLY A 237 -13.54 -7.00 0.66
C GLY A 237 -13.53 -6.00 1.83
N THR A 238 -13.35 -4.71 1.47
CA THR A 238 -13.60 -3.43 2.20
C THR A 238 -13.10 -3.21 3.63
N THR A 239 -12.58 -4.22 4.33
CA THR A 239 -12.16 -4.14 5.75
C THR A 239 -10.66 -4.34 5.95
N ASP A 240 -9.90 -4.18 4.87
CA ASP A 240 -8.49 -4.52 4.84
C ASP A 240 -7.64 -3.36 5.37
N PHE A 241 -6.70 -3.68 6.25
CA PHE A 241 -5.66 -2.74 6.64
C PHE A 241 -4.38 -3.00 5.85
N LYS A 242 -3.58 -1.96 5.69
CA LYS A 242 -2.26 -2.01 5.07
C LYS A 242 -1.20 -1.53 6.05
N LEU A 243 -0.08 -2.24 6.12
CA LEU A 243 1.10 -1.80 6.86
C LEU A 243 2.25 -1.63 5.88
N CYS A 244 2.89 -0.47 5.85
CA CYS A 244 4.08 -0.27 5.02
C CYS A 244 5.31 -0.08 5.90
N VAL A 245 6.29 -0.99 5.79
CA VAL A 245 7.60 -0.83 6.42
C VAL A 245 8.30 0.34 5.73
N LEU A 246 8.64 1.38 6.48
CA LEU A 246 9.32 2.55 5.96
C LEU A 246 10.81 2.30 5.83
N SER A 247 11.40 2.80 4.75
CA SER A 247 12.85 2.91 4.63
C SER A 247 13.37 4.02 5.53
N LYS A 248 14.62 3.88 5.98
CA LYS A 248 15.28 4.92 6.80
C LYS A 248 15.42 6.27 6.09
N ALA A 249 15.33 6.28 4.76
CA ALA A 249 15.35 7.49 3.95
C ALA A 249 14.02 8.27 3.95
N HIS A 250 12.94 7.71 4.52
CA HIS A 250 11.64 8.36 4.56
C HIS A 250 11.72 9.71 5.31
N PRO A 251 11.19 10.83 4.78
CA PRO A 251 11.36 12.17 5.37
C PRO A 251 10.86 12.31 6.82
N HIS A 252 9.83 11.55 7.20
CA HIS A 252 9.30 11.54 8.57
C HIS A 252 9.98 10.55 9.51
N TYR A 253 10.87 9.68 9.01
CA TYR A 253 11.55 8.65 9.82
C TYR A 253 12.36 9.27 10.97
N PRO A 254 13.20 10.30 10.75
CA PRO A 254 13.99 10.90 11.82
C PRO A 254 13.10 11.51 12.91
N SER A 255 12.05 12.25 12.52
CA SER A 255 11.13 12.86 13.48
C SER A 255 10.44 11.83 14.39
N LEU A 256 10.11 10.63 13.88
CA LEU A 256 9.51 9.58 14.69
C LEU A 256 10.52 8.92 15.63
N ILE A 257 11.77 8.73 15.19
CA ILE A 257 12.87 8.27 16.06
C ILE A 257 13.12 9.30 17.16
N ASP A 258 13.31 10.57 16.80
CA ASP A 258 13.59 11.64 17.76
C ASP A 258 12.45 11.75 18.77
N GLN A 259 11.21 11.65 18.32
CA GLN A 259 10.06 11.65 19.23
C GLN A 259 10.10 10.44 20.16
N PHE A 260 10.43 9.24 19.67
CA PHE A 260 10.49 8.03 20.48
C PHE A 260 11.62 8.09 21.52
N VAL A 261 12.83 8.43 21.09
CA VAL A 261 14.04 8.45 21.93
C VAL A 261 13.97 9.60 22.94
N ASN A 262 13.69 10.84 22.50
CA ASN A 262 13.65 12.00 23.41
C ASN A 262 12.46 11.98 24.37
N LYS A 263 11.45 11.13 24.12
CA LYS A 263 10.34 10.91 25.04
C LYS A 263 10.49 9.64 25.87
N TRP A 264 11.64 8.98 25.82
CA TRP A 264 11.99 7.92 26.74
C TRP A 264 12.59 8.52 28.02
N VAL A 265 11.76 9.20 28.81
CA VAL A 265 12.19 9.87 30.05
C VAL A 265 12.15 8.95 31.29
N LYS A 266 11.98 7.63 31.09
CA LYS A 266 12.16 6.62 32.13
C LYS A 266 13.63 6.20 32.19
N PRO A 267 14.13 5.68 33.32
CA PRO A 267 15.43 5.03 33.36
C PRO A 267 15.57 4.04 32.19
N GLU A 268 16.59 4.27 31.36
CA GLU A 268 16.85 3.41 30.20
C GLU A 268 17.34 2.03 30.64
N PRO A 269 17.10 0.99 29.82
CA PRO A 269 17.80 -0.29 29.97
C PRO A 269 19.31 -0.08 29.96
N VAL A 270 20.07 -0.97 30.60
CA VAL A 270 21.54 -0.84 30.75
C VAL A 270 22.25 -0.75 29.39
N GLY A 271 21.75 -1.42 28.34
CA GLY A 271 22.29 -1.30 26.99
C GLY A 271 21.59 -0.24 26.11
N GLY A 272 20.62 0.50 26.66
CA GLY A 272 19.86 1.53 25.94
C GLY A 272 18.70 0.98 25.11
N ILE A 273 18.20 1.83 24.22
CA ILE A 273 17.08 1.55 23.31
C ILE A 273 17.44 1.91 21.87
N SER A 274 16.92 1.17 20.89
CA SER A 274 17.02 1.58 19.49
C SER A 274 15.75 1.27 18.70
N VAL A 275 15.38 2.19 17.81
CA VAL A 275 14.30 1.95 16.84
C VAL A 275 14.86 1.09 15.70
N GLU A 276 14.25 -0.08 15.51
CA GLU A 276 14.67 -1.04 14.49
C GLU A 276 13.90 -0.86 13.19
N LYS A 277 12.59 -0.62 13.30
CA LYS A 277 11.68 -0.43 12.16
C LYS A 277 10.54 0.51 12.52
N ILE A 278 10.02 1.17 11.49
CA ILE A 278 8.79 1.96 11.59
C ILE A 278 7.89 1.48 10.45
N LEU A 279 6.64 1.16 10.79
CA LEU A 279 5.62 0.85 9.81
C LEU A 279 4.57 1.95 9.81
N THR A 280 4.12 2.42 8.65
CA THR A 280 2.87 3.19 8.60
C THR A 280 1.69 2.24 8.76
N VAL A 281 0.64 2.73 9.41
CA VAL A 281 -0.59 2.01 9.65
C VAL A 281 -1.70 2.66 8.85
N GLU A 282 -2.22 1.92 7.88
CA GLU A 282 -3.40 2.33 7.13
C GLU A 282 -4.58 1.44 7.51
N VAL A 283 -5.40 1.92 8.42
CA VAL A 283 -6.65 1.25 8.83
C VAL A 283 -7.73 1.33 7.73
N PRO A 284 -8.78 0.50 7.82
CA PRO A 284 -9.90 0.56 6.88
C PRO A 284 -10.52 1.96 6.73
N ALA A 285 -11.06 2.22 5.54
CA ALA A 285 -11.49 3.56 5.15
C ALA A 285 -12.63 4.12 6.03
N ASP A 286 -13.50 3.26 6.55
CA ASP A 286 -14.59 3.64 7.44
C ASP A 286 -14.08 4.09 8.83
N VAL A 287 -13.10 3.39 9.41
CA VAL A 287 -12.44 3.75 10.68
C VAL A 287 -11.79 5.13 10.54
N ARG A 288 -11.02 5.31 9.47
CA ARG A 288 -10.35 6.57 9.16
C ARG A 288 -11.34 7.71 8.91
N ARG A 289 -12.46 7.46 8.20
CA ARG A 289 -13.50 8.46 7.95
C ARG A 289 -14.17 8.90 9.24
N LYS A 290 -14.59 7.96 10.10
CA LYS A 290 -15.18 8.27 11.42
C LYS A 290 -14.24 9.13 12.26
N THR A 291 -12.97 8.72 12.34
CA THR A 291 -11.95 9.46 13.10
C THR A 291 -11.73 10.86 12.54
N LYS A 292 -11.64 11.01 11.21
CA LYS A 292 -11.47 12.33 10.57
C LYS A 292 -12.67 13.25 10.80
N THR A 293 -13.89 12.71 10.83
CA THR A 293 -15.09 13.48 11.18
C THR A 293 -15.03 13.96 12.63
N TYR A 294 -14.63 13.07 13.54
CA TYR A 294 -14.48 13.41 14.95
C TYR A 294 -13.40 14.47 15.19
N GLU A 295 -12.21 14.30 14.58
CA GLU A 295 -11.10 15.28 14.63
C GLU A 295 -11.56 16.68 14.21
N LYS A 296 -12.38 16.79 13.14
CA LYS A 296 -12.93 18.08 12.69
C LYS A 296 -13.93 18.70 13.67
N THR A 297 -14.62 17.86 14.44
CA THR A 297 -15.65 18.29 15.38
C THR A 297 -15.03 18.82 16.68
N VAL A 298 -14.04 18.12 17.23
CA VAL A 298 -13.47 18.47 18.55
C VAL A 298 -12.11 19.18 18.47
N GLY A 299 -11.32 18.97 17.41
CA GLY A 299 -9.99 19.56 17.26
C GLY A 299 -8.96 19.03 18.28
N ASN A 300 -7.94 19.86 18.57
CA ASN A 300 -6.84 19.56 19.51
C ASN A 300 -6.23 18.15 19.32
N VAL A 301 -5.78 17.86 18.09
CA VAL A 301 -5.19 16.56 17.75
C VAL A 301 -3.75 16.50 18.24
N ARG A 302 -3.43 15.48 19.03
CA ARG A 302 -2.12 15.26 19.63
C ARG A 302 -1.57 13.91 19.21
N ARG A 303 -0.31 13.89 18.81
CA ARG A 303 0.41 12.65 18.59
C ARG A 303 0.80 12.02 19.94
N ARG A 304 0.50 10.75 20.15
CA ARG A 304 0.76 10.02 21.39
C ARG A 304 1.19 8.58 21.14
N PHE A 305 1.82 7.96 22.14
CA PHE A 305 2.19 6.56 22.16
C PHE A 305 1.12 5.69 22.82
N HIS A 306 0.98 4.46 22.33
CA HIS A 306 0.15 3.42 22.93
C HIS A 306 0.85 2.06 22.85
N GLY A 307 1.24 1.51 24.00
CA GLY A 307 1.75 0.15 24.11
C GLY A 307 0.62 -0.86 24.21
N THR A 308 0.80 -2.04 23.61
CA THR A 308 -0.21 -3.10 23.63
C THR A 308 0.43 -4.48 23.45
N SER A 309 -0.35 -5.54 23.59
CA SER A 309 0.11 -6.92 23.42
C SER A 309 0.06 -7.41 21.97
N CYS A 310 0.92 -8.37 21.65
CA CYS A 310 0.90 -9.06 20.37
C CYS A 310 0.78 -10.57 20.59
N SER A 311 0.01 -11.27 19.76
CA SER A 311 -0.13 -12.73 19.89
C SER A 311 1.24 -13.41 19.77
N THR A 312 1.47 -14.45 20.57
CA THR A 312 2.73 -15.20 20.58
C THR A 312 3.06 -15.80 19.21
N LYS A 313 2.03 -16.15 18.43
CA LYS A 313 2.15 -16.71 17.07
C LYS A 313 2.37 -15.65 15.98
N CYS A 314 2.24 -14.36 16.31
CA CYS A 314 2.28 -13.27 15.34
C CYS A 314 3.68 -12.66 15.24
N ASN A 315 4.45 -12.96 14.20
CA ASN A 315 5.87 -12.57 14.11
C ASN A 315 6.18 -11.57 12.98
N PHE A 316 5.17 -10.95 12.35
CA PHE A 316 5.35 -10.14 11.14
C PHE A 316 6.30 -8.94 11.30
N PHE A 317 6.47 -8.41 12.51
CA PHE A 317 7.35 -7.27 12.77
C PHE A 317 8.78 -7.69 13.16
N VAL A 318 8.99 -8.97 13.43
CA VAL A 318 10.30 -9.57 13.77
C VAL A 318 10.88 -10.26 12.54
N ASP A 319 10.07 -11.12 11.92
CA ASP A 319 10.35 -11.76 10.65
C ASP A 319 9.42 -11.17 9.60
N LEU A 320 9.97 -10.26 8.79
CA LEU A 320 9.21 -9.62 7.75
C LEU A 320 8.65 -10.65 6.76
N ARG A 321 9.23 -11.85 6.58
CA ARG A 321 8.71 -12.86 5.64
C ARG A 321 7.29 -13.32 5.97
N GLY A 322 6.89 -13.26 7.24
CA GLY A 322 5.54 -13.59 7.69
C GLY A 322 4.52 -12.49 7.43
N ASN A 323 3.23 -12.77 7.67
CA ASN A 323 2.15 -11.79 7.58
C ASN A 323 1.54 -11.50 8.96
N PRO A 324 0.88 -10.33 9.15
CA PRO A 324 0.06 -10.10 10.33
C PRO A 324 -0.95 -11.25 10.53
N CYS A 325 -1.09 -11.74 11.76
CA CYS A 325 -1.90 -12.93 12.03
C CYS A 325 -3.41 -12.63 11.98
N SER A 326 -4.23 -13.69 11.89
CA SER A 326 -5.68 -13.60 11.97
C SER A 326 -6.29 -13.71 13.37
N ASP A 327 -5.44 -13.87 14.39
CA ASP A 327 -5.85 -14.11 15.77
C ASP A 327 -6.62 -12.90 16.35
N LYS A 328 -7.86 -13.14 16.78
CA LYS A 328 -8.70 -12.13 17.45
C LYS A 328 -8.08 -11.64 18.77
N GLY A 329 -7.24 -12.46 19.41
CA GLY A 329 -6.50 -12.11 20.62
C GLY A 329 -5.28 -11.22 20.37
N CYS A 330 -4.82 -11.07 19.12
CA CYS A 330 -3.68 -10.22 18.80
C CYS A 330 -4.10 -8.74 18.80
N LYS A 331 -3.75 -7.98 19.86
CA LYS A 331 -4.19 -6.59 19.99
C LYS A 331 -3.57 -5.68 18.94
N VAL A 332 -2.30 -5.88 18.57
CA VAL A 332 -1.67 -5.19 17.44
C VAL A 332 -2.48 -5.37 16.15
N CYS A 333 -2.74 -6.60 15.72
CA CYS A 333 -3.50 -6.85 14.49
C CYS A 333 -4.95 -6.39 14.60
N SER A 334 -5.57 -6.51 15.78
CA SER A 334 -6.94 -6.05 16.01
C SER A 334 -7.07 -4.52 15.94
N ILE A 335 -6.09 -3.77 16.45
CA ILE A 335 -6.03 -2.31 16.32
C ILE A 335 -5.82 -1.89 14.86
N CYS A 336 -4.96 -2.60 14.11
CA CYS A 336 -4.80 -2.32 12.69
C CYS A 336 -6.11 -2.56 11.91
N THR A 337 -6.87 -3.60 12.24
CA THR A 337 -8.14 -3.92 11.57
C THR A 337 -9.27 -2.96 11.95
N HIS A 338 -9.42 -2.61 13.23
CA HIS A 338 -10.63 -1.94 13.73
C HIS A 338 -10.40 -0.52 14.25
N GLY A 339 -9.16 -0.04 14.27
CA GLY A 339 -8.78 1.13 15.07
C GLY A 339 -8.73 0.81 16.57
N PHE A 340 -8.65 1.84 17.41
CA PHE A 340 -8.72 1.67 18.85
C PHE A 340 -10.19 1.53 19.27
N THR A 341 -10.55 0.44 19.94
CA THR A 341 -11.92 0.20 20.42
C THR A 341 -11.96 0.02 21.94
N LEU A 342 -12.87 0.74 22.59
CA LEU A 342 -13.16 0.61 24.02
C LEU A 342 -13.66 -0.81 24.32
N GLN A 343 -14.65 -1.26 23.56
CA GLN A 343 -15.20 -2.60 23.70
C GLN A 343 -14.61 -3.52 22.62
N GLY A 344 -13.52 -4.20 22.95
CA GLY A 344 -12.99 -5.28 22.10
C GLY A 344 -11.47 -5.44 22.20
N ASN A 345 -10.71 -4.44 21.75
CA ASN A 345 -9.26 -4.56 21.69
C ASN A 345 -8.55 -3.83 22.84
N VAL A 346 -8.88 -2.58 23.14
CA VAL A 346 -8.11 -1.76 24.10
C VAL A 346 -8.81 -1.71 25.45
N GLY A 347 -10.05 -1.20 25.52
CA GLY A 347 -10.76 -1.00 26.81
C GLY A 347 -11.17 -2.31 27.52
N GLY A 348 -11.36 -3.40 26.78
CA GLY A 348 -11.61 -4.72 27.37
C GLY A 348 -10.42 -5.31 28.15
N THR A 349 -9.21 -4.85 27.88
CA THR A 349 -7.98 -5.27 28.60
C THR A 349 -7.85 -4.51 29.91
N ALA A 350 -8.17 -3.21 29.87
CA ALA A 350 -8.24 -2.30 31.01
C ALA A 350 -9.27 -2.77 32.07
N ARG A 351 -10.41 -3.32 31.65
CA ARG A 351 -11.42 -3.93 32.55
C ARG A 351 -10.98 -5.24 33.24
N ARG A 352 -10.02 -5.97 32.67
CA ARG A 352 -9.60 -7.32 33.14
C ARG A 352 -8.41 -7.30 34.08
N THR A 353 -7.61 -6.23 34.02
CA THR A 353 -6.56 -6.00 34.99
C THR A 353 -7.20 -5.32 36.21
N ASN A 354 -7.09 -5.90 37.41
CA ASN A 354 -7.47 -5.28 38.69
C ASN A 354 -6.70 -3.96 39.01
N PHE A 355 -6.05 -3.36 38.01
CA PHE A 355 -5.49 -2.03 38.07
C PHE A 355 -6.63 -1.04 37.89
N GLY A 356 -7.02 -0.35 38.97
CA GLY A 356 -8.01 0.72 38.92
C GLY A 356 -7.64 1.71 37.83
N LEU A 357 -8.50 1.84 36.83
CA LEU A 357 -8.31 2.78 35.74
C LEU A 357 -8.45 4.19 36.31
N ARG A 358 -7.32 4.88 36.44
CA ARG A 358 -7.23 6.18 37.12
C ARG A 358 -8.27 7.18 36.61
N TYR A 359 -8.56 7.17 35.32
CA TYR A 359 -9.50 8.11 34.70
C TYR A 359 -10.65 7.38 34.01
N GLY A 360 -11.15 6.32 34.64
CA GLY A 360 -12.29 5.55 34.16
C GLY A 360 -12.01 4.74 32.89
N GLU A 361 -13.07 4.19 32.31
CA GLU A 361 -12.97 3.37 31.11
C GLU A 361 -12.75 4.24 29.87
N GLY A 362 -11.52 4.24 29.36
CA GLY A 362 -11.13 5.01 28.21
C GLY A 362 -10.00 4.36 27.41
N LEU A 363 -9.62 5.00 26.32
CA LEU A 363 -8.43 4.68 25.55
C LEU A 363 -7.26 5.52 26.10
N TYR A 364 -6.26 4.84 26.65
CA TYR A 364 -5.12 5.46 27.33
C TYR A 364 -3.95 5.66 26.38
N PHE A 365 -3.39 6.86 26.41
CA PHE A 365 -2.26 7.29 25.60
C PHE A 365 -1.27 8.10 26.44
N SER A 366 -0.01 8.12 26.01
CA SER A 366 1.07 8.81 26.71
C SER A 366 1.89 9.66 25.76
N SER A 367 2.40 10.82 26.20
CA SER A 367 3.44 11.53 25.44
C SER A 367 4.84 10.93 25.64
N VAL A 368 4.99 10.08 26.66
CA VAL A 368 6.22 9.41 27.08
C VAL A 368 6.25 7.98 26.55
N SER A 369 7.22 7.67 25.69
CA SER A 369 7.39 6.34 25.07
C SER A 369 7.77 5.28 26.09
N GLY A 370 8.63 5.61 27.06
CA GLY A 370 9.02 4.70 28.14
C GLY A 370 7.84 4.24 29.01
N LYS A 371 6.84 5.11 29.22
CA LYS A 371 5.58 4.76 29.91
C LYS A 371 4.74 3.82 29.06
N ALA A 372 4.58 4.13 27.77
CA ALA A 372 3.87 3.25 26.84
C ALA A 372 4.53 1.86 26.73
N ASN A 373 5.86 1.79 26.85
CA ASN A 373 6.59 0.52 26.86
C ASN A 373 6.16 -0.43 27.99
N ASP A 374 5.74 0.06 29.16
CA ASP A 374 5.26 -0.79 30.26
C ASP A 374 4.03 -1.62 29.85
N TYR A 375 3.26 -1.14 28.86
CA TYR A 375 2.10 -1.83 28.30
C TYR A 375 2.43 -2.67 27.04
N ALA A 376 3.67 -2.59 26.57
CA ALA A 376 4.16 -3.32 25.40
C ALA A 376 4.91 -4.61 25.75
N ASP A 377 5.01 -4.97 27.04
CA ASP A 377 5.72 -6.17 27.52
C ASP A 377 5.27 -7.45 26.79
N PHE A 378 3.96 -7.63 26.64
CA PHE A 378 3.38 -8.78 25.95
C PHE A 378 3.44 -8.70 24.41
N SER A 379 4.18 -7.74 23.86
CA SER A 379 4.57 -7.75 22.44
C SER A 379 5.98 -8.31 22.24
N GLU A 380 6.76 -8.52 23.31
CA GLU A 380 8.17 -8.83 23.19
C GLU A 380 8.44 -10.18 22.50
N LYS A 381 9.41 -10.17 21.57
CA LYS A 381 9.83 -11.32 20.78
C LYS A 381 11.32 -11.24 20.49
N THR A 382 11.94 -12.39 20.27
CA THR A 382 13.36 -12.48 19.94
C THR A 382 13.54 -12.68 18.45
N ASP A 383 14.38 -11.87 17.80
CA ASP A 383 14.72 -12.05 16.39
C ASP A 383 15.79 -13.14 16.17
N SER A 384 16.12 -13.43 14.91
CA SER A 384 17.14 -14.43 14.56
C SER A 384 18.54 -14.12 15.09
N ASN A 385 18.80 -12.85 15.44
CA ASN A 385 20.07 -12.37 15.96
C ASN A 385 20.06 -12.29 17.49
N GLY A 386 19.03 -12.82 18.15
CA GLY A 386 18.90 -12.80 19.61
C GLY A 386 18.41 -11.47 20.20
N ARG A 387 18.02 -10.49 19.38
CA ARG A 387 17.57 -9.18 19.86
C ARG A 387 16.13 -9.27 20.35
N ARG A 388 15.87 -8.70 21.53
CA ARG A 388 14.53 -8.60 22.12
C ARG A 388 13.82 -7.37 21.55
N LEU A 389 12.85 -7.61 20.68
CA LEU A 389 12.06 -6.61 19.98
C LEU A 389 10.68 -6.47 20.61
N ARG A 390 10.22 -5.24 20.72
CA ARG A 390 8.85 -4.88 21.10
C ARG A 390 8.25 -3.97 20.04
N CYS A 391 6.94 -3.78 20.11
CA CYS A 391 6.27 -2.79 19.29
C CYS A 391 5.27 -1.93 20.06
N MET A 392 5.09 -0.69 19.63
CA MET A 392 4.06 0.22 20.14
C MET A 392 3.53 1.11 19.03
N PHE A 393 2.29 1.58 19.17
CA PHE A 393 1.68 2.49 18.21
C PHE A 393 2.05 3.94 18.51
N VAL A 394 2.15 4.70 17.42
CA VAL A 394 1.98 6.16 17.42
C VAL A 394 0.60 6.47 16.86
N ALA A 395 -0.18 7.24 17.60
CA ALA A 395 -1.55 7.58 17.26
C ALA A 395 -1.74 9.10 17.16
N ASN A 396 -2.63 9.54 16.28
CA ASN A 396 -3.24 10.86 16.34
C ASN A 396 -4.46 10.76 17.25
N VAL A 397 -4.50 11.54 18.32
CA VAL A 397 -5.55 11.52 19.35
C VAL A 397 -6.23 12.89 19.41
N ALA A 398 -7.50 12.94 19.04
CA ALA A 398 -8.33 14.14 19.11
C ALA A 398 -8.76 14.38 20.56
N ALA A 399 -7.97 15.17 21.30
CA ALA A 399 -8.22 15.42 22.71
C ALA A 399 -9.39 16.39 22.94
N GLY A 400 -9.80 17.15 21.93
CA GLY A 400 -10.86 18.14 22.06
C GLY A 400 -10.63 19.11 23.22
N LYS A 401 -11.70 19.46 23.92
CA LYS A 401 -11.63 20.17 25.20
C LYS A 401 -11.18 19.19 26.28
N ALA A 402 -9.90 19.24 26.62
CA ALA A 402 -9.28 18.34 27.61
C ALA A 402 -9.46 18.86 29.04
N PHE A 403 -9.93 17.99 29.94
CA PHE A 403 -9.96 18.22 31.38
C PHE A 403 -8.60 17.89 31.97
N LYS A 404 -7.87 18.91 32.43
CA LYS A 404 -6.56 18.73 33.07
C LYS A 404 -6.73 18.52 34.57
N THR A 405 -6.06 17.54 35.12
CA THR A 405 -6.10 17.25 36.56
C THR A 405 -4.73 16.80 37.08
N HIS A 406 -4.43 17.15 38.34
CA HIS A 406 -3.30 16.61 39.09
C HIS A 406 -3.71 15.47 40.04
N GLU A 407 -5.00 15.15 40.10
CA GLU A 407 -5.52 14.07 40.93
C GLU A 407 -5.03 12.71 40.42
N THR A 408 -4.73 11.81 41.37
CA THR A 408 -4.29 10.42 41.09
C THR A 408 -5.33 9.61 40.33
N SER A 409 -6.61 9.94 40.53
CA SER A 409 -7.73 9.24 39.92
C SER A 409 -9.01 10.06 40.01
N LEU A 410 -9.92 9.85 39.05
CA LEU A 410 -11.28 10.35 39.03
C LEU A 410 -12.26 9.17 39.16
N GLN A 411 -13.49 9.43 39.61
CA GLN A 411 -14.52 8.39 39.61
C GLN A 411 -14.88 7.99 38.18
N GLN A 412 -15.13 6.69 37.95
CA GLN A 412 -15.34 6.16 36.61
C GLN A 412 -16.54 6.80 35.88
N ASN A 413 -17.62 7.09 36.63
CA ASN A 413 -18.84 7.73 36.10
C ASN A 413 -18.70 9.25 35.91
N GLU A 414 -17.58 9.85 36.31
CA GLU A 414 -17.29 11.28 36.17
C GLU A 414 -16.34 11.56 35.00
N CYS A 415 -15.98 10.53 34.22
CA CYS A 415 -14.97 10.60 33.17
C CYS A 415 -15.57 10.53 31.75
N PRO A 416 -15.29 11.50 30.86
CA PRO A 416 -14.73 12.81 31.17
C PRO A 416 -15.76 13.68 31.89
N PRO A 417 -15.33 14.69 32.69
CA PRO A 417 -16.28 15.62 33.31
C PRO A 417 -17.17 16.30 32.28
N ALA A 418 -18.38 16.68 32.70
CA ALA A 418 -19.38 17.26 31.81
C ALA A 418 -18.81 18.47 31.04
N GLY A 419 -18.98 18.45 29.72
CA GLY A 419 -18.47 19.50 28.84
C GLY A 419 -16.98 19.38 28.46
N TYR A 420 -16.36 18.22 28.65
CA TYR A 420 -15.02 17.87 28.19
C TYR A 420 -15.05 16.62 27.30
N ASP A 421 -14.07 16.50 26.40
CA ASP A 421 -13.94 15.38 25.45
C ASP A 421 -12.91 14.33 25.90
N SER A 422 -11.98 14.72 26.77
CA SER A 422 -10.86 13.90 27.24
C SER A 422 -10.40 14.32 28.63
N VAL A 423 -9.60 13.45 29.27
CA VAL A 423 -8.90 13.75 30.53
C VAL A 423 -7.39 13.72 30.26
N VAL A 424 -6.69 14.71 30.83
CA VAL A 424 -5.22 14.76 30.87
C VAL A 424 -4.79 14.75 32.33
N GLY A 425 -4.24 13.62 32.77
CA GLY A 425 -3.51 13.55 34.02
C GLY A 425 -2.15 14.22 33.86
N GLU A 426 -1.91 15.31 34.58
CA GLU A 426 -0.64 16.05 34.58
C GLU A 426 0.33 15.48 35.61
N VAL A 427 1.63 15.63 35.36
CA VAL A 427 2.68 15.18 36.26
C VAL A 427 2.52 15.87 37.62
N GLY A 428 2.63 15.10 38.71
CA GLY A 428 2.39 15.58 40.07
C GLY A 428 2.57 14.47 41.10
N GLN A 429 2.07 14.68 42.33
CA GLN A 429 2.22 13.74 43.45
C GLN A 429 1.77 12.31 43.11
N GLY A 430 0.82 12.15 42.18
CA GLY A 430 0.23 10.87 41.80
C GLY A 430 0.68 10.27 40.47
N LEU A 431 1.34 11.05 39.62
CA LEU A 431 1.67 10.68 38.24
C LEU A 431 3.10 11.11 37.91
N ASN A 432 3.94 10.14 37.56
CA ASN A 432 5.31 10.40 37.12
C ASN A 432 5.38 10.94 35.67
N TYR A 433 4.32 10.70 34.87
CA TYR A 433 4.26 11.01 33.44
C TYR A 433 2.82 11.29 33.03
N ASP A 434 2.63 12.13 31.99
CA ASP A 434 1.29 12.50 31.52
C ASP A 434 0.48 11.29 31.02
N GLU A 435 -0.84 11.43 31.09
CA GLU A 435 -1.79 10.41 30.65
C GLU A 435 -2.93 11.12 29.93
N LEU A 436 -3.11 10.86 28.64
CA LEU A 436 -4.26 11.34 27.87
C LEU A 436 -5.25 10.19 27.70
N VAL A 437 -6.48 10.41 28.16
CA VAL A 437 -7.57 9.43 28.08
C VAL A 437 -8.72 9.99 27.26
N VAL A 438 -9.13 9.26 26.23
CA VAL A 438 -10.28 9.59 25.40
C VAL A 438 -11.36 8.51 25.52
N TYR A 439 -12.63 8.91 25.37
CA TYR A 439 -13.77 8.09 25.73
C TYR A 439 -14.67 7.72 24.54
N LYS A 440 -14.13 7.84 23.33
CA LYS A 440 -14.77 7.44 22.07
C LYS A 440 -13.76 6.76 21.16
N ASP A 441 -14.18 5.71 20.47
CA ASP A 441 -13.33 4.93 19.56
C ASP A 441 -12.77 5.82 18.43
N GLU A 442 -13.62 6.66 17.86
CA GLU A 442 -13.25 7.62 16.81
C GLU A 442 -12.34 8.77 17.28
N ALA A 443 -12.00 8.86 18.57
CA ALA A 443 -11.09 9.89 19.06
C ALA A 443 -9.61 9.60 18.79
N ALA A 444 -9.26 8.39 18.32
CA ALA A 444 -7.87 8.03 18.08
C ALA A 444 -7.67 7.21 16.80
N LEU A 445 -6.62 7.53 16.06
CA LEU A 445 -6.22 6.83 14.84
C LEU A 445 -4.78 6.32 14.96
N PRO A 446 -4.52 5.00 14.84
CA PRO A 446 -3.14 4.51 14.76
C PRO A 446 -2.55 4.95 13.41
N THR A 447 -1.36 5.53 13.45
CA THR A 447 -0.68 6.08 12.26
C THR A 447 0.61 5.35 11.95
N HIS A 448 1.34 4.93 12.98
CA HIS A 448 2.59 4.20 12.83
C HIS A 448 2.70 3.12 13.90
N LEU A 449 3.45 2.07 13.60
CA LEU A 449 3.90 1.04 14.53
C LEU A 449 5.43 1.12 14.60
N ILE A 450 5.95 1.46 15.78
CA ILE A 450 7.39 1.49 16.04
C ILE A 450 7.80 0.14 16.57
N VAL A 451 8.79 -0.48 15.94
CA VAL A 451 9.48 -1.68 16.43
C VAL A 451 10.83 -1.24 16.98
N TYR A 452 11.11 -1.60 18.22
CA TYR A 452 12.30 -1.16 18.93
C TYR A 452 12.89 -2.31 19.74
N SER A 453 14.20 -2.23 19.98
CA SER A 453 14.93 -3.13 20.86
C SER A 453 15.32 -2.43 22.16
N ARG A 454 15.54 -3.26 23.18
CA ARG A 454 16.09 -2.87 24.49
C ARG A 454 17.31 -3.75 24.69
N HIS A 455 18.49 -3.16 24.88
CA HIS A 455 19.75 -3.90 24.98
C HIS A 455 20.13 -4.19 26.43
#